data_AF-A0A1F9M3V8-F1
#
_entry.id   AF-A0A1F9M3V8-F1
#
_cell.length_a   1.000
_cell.length_b   1.000
_cell.length_c   1.000
_cell.angle_alpha   90.00
_cell.angle_beta   90.00
_cell.angle_gamma   90.00
#
_symmetry.space_group_name_H-M   'P 1'
#
loop_
_entity.id
_entity.type
_entity.pdbx_description
1 polymer ?
#
loop_
_entity_poly.entity_id
_entity_poly.type
_entity_poly.pdbx_seq_one_letter_code
_entity_poly.pdbx_strand_id
1 'polypeptide(L)'
;MKNILGVIVVSLIFCMVESGWAAEMRIRLGESVRVGDTTVMCDDRSVGNAPVIISDCQYWDKYDKRCLFEKRTVSAGGIECVEECQHWDAYEKNCEYPTKCTNYPDQNLFVRTTCELFDPYEHVCRKIKETRINDKSPRN
;
A
#
# COMPACT_ATOMS: atom_id res chain seq x y z
N MET A 1 -58.93 15.64 33.32
CA MET A 1 -59.40 14.76 32.22
C MET A 1 -58.33 14.69 31.14
N LYS A 2 -57.90 13.47 30.80
CA LYS A 2 -57.30 12.97 29.54
C LYS A 2 -56.08 13.74 28.99
N ASN A 3 -54.88 13.19 29.17
CA ASN A 3 -54.24 12.20 28.28
C ASN A 3 -53.85 12.78 26.93
N ILE A 4 -52.59 13.19 26.76
CA ILE A 4 -51.76 12.85 25.58
C ILE A 4 -50.33 12.64 26.08
N LEU A 5 -50.13 11.48 26.70
CA LEU A 5 -48.84 10.85 26.91
C LEU A 5 -48.57 10.04 25.64
N GLY A 6 -47.55 10.39 24.85
CA GLY A 6 -47.20 9.58 23.67
C GLY A 6 -46.72 10.38 22.48
N VAL A 7 -45.59 11.08 22.61
CA VAL A 7 -44.79 11.47 21.45
C VAL A 7 -43.33 11.11 21.76
N ILE A 8 -42.97 9.91 21.31
CA ILE A 8 -41.65 9.56 20.77
C ILE A 8 -40.50 9.60 21.78
N VAL A 9 -40.54 8.64 22.71
CA VAL A 9 -39.32 8.01 23.26
C VAL A 9 -38.75 7.07 22.19
N VAL A 10 -38.23 7.63 21.08
CA VAL A 10 -37.47 6.90 20.05
C VAL A 10 -36.41 7.85 19.49
N SER A 11 -35.44 8.27 20.31
CA SER A 11 -34.30 9.03 19.80
C SER A 11 -33.05 8.93 20.68
N LEU A 12 -32.85 7.81 21.38
CA LEU A 12 -31.68 7.61 22.26
C LEU A 12 -30.94 6.28 22.06
N ILE A 13 -31.16 5.59 20.94
CA ILE A 13 -30.43 4.35 20.62
C ILE A 13 -30.05 4.39 19.15
N PHE A 14 -29.02 5.15 18.78
CA PHE A 14 -28.20 4.93 17.58
C PHE A 14 -27.05 5.91 17.61
N CYS A 15 -25.98 5.57 18.34
CA CYS A 15 -24.62 6.08 18.14
C CYS A 15 -23.63 5.23 18.96
N MET A 16 -23.70 3.91 18.82
CA MET A 16 -22.50 3.09 18.98
C MET A 16 -21.74 3.23 17.66
N VAL A 17 -21.09 4.37 17.46
CA VAL A 17 -20.04 4.46 16.44
C VAL A 17 -18.86 3.72 17.06
N GLU A 18 -18.71 2.45 16.72
CA GLU A 18 -17.42 1.78 16.87
C GLU A 18 -16.46 2.54 15.97
N SER A 19 -15.80 3.53 16.55
CA SER A 19 -14.53 4.01 16.04
C SER A 19 -13.62 2.79 16.01
N GLY A 20 -13.43 2.19 14.84
CA GLY A 20 -12.36 1.23 14.62
C GLY A 20 -11.06 2.01 14.70
N TRP A 21 -10.48 2.12 15.89
CA TRP A 21 -9.12 2.61 16.05
C TRP A 21 -8.22 1.55 15.43
N ALA A 22 -7.69 1.81 14.24
CA ALA A 22 -6.61 1.01 13.70
C ALA A 22 -5.39 1.22 14.60
N ALA A 23 -5.21 0.31 15.57
CA ALA A 23 -4.05 0.33 16.44
C ALA A 23 -2.85 -0.25 15.66
N GLU A 24 -1.76 0.51 15.60
CA GLU A 24 -0.49 -0.01 15.10
C GLU A 24 -0.01 -1.13 16.03
N MET A 25 0.07 -2.35 15.50
CA MET A 25 0.55 -3.51 16.25
C MET A 25 1.92 -3.92 15.72
N ARG A 26 2.92 -3.91 16.60
CA ARG A 26 4.28 -4.35 16.29
C ARG A 26 4.49 -5.76 16.82
N ILE A 27 4.58 -6.73 15.93
CA ILE A 27 4.84 -8.14 16.24
C ILE A 27 6.32 -8.42 16.00
N ARG A 28 7.01 -9.08 16.94
CA ARG A 28 8.42 -9.45 16.74
C ARG A 28 8.54 -10.73 15.91
N LEU A 29 9.70 -10.91 15.29
CA LEU A 29 10.01 -12.14 14.55
C LEU A 29 9.93 -13.35 15.50
N GLY A 30 9.16 -14.36 15.11
CA GLY A 30 8.83 -15.57 15.89
C GLY A 30 7.58 -15.44 16.78
N GLU A 31 6.98 -14.26 16.90
CA GLU A 31 5.76 -14.06 17.68
C GLU A 31 4.50 -14.34 16.85
N SER A 32 3.47 -14.85 17.51
CA SER A 32 2.12 -14.95 16.95
C SER A 32 1.13 -14.24 17.85
N VAL A 33 0.22 -13.50 17.24
CA VAL A 33 -0.84 -12.75 17.92
C VAL A 33 -2.18 -13.14 17.31
N ARG A 34 -3.15 -13.39 18.17
CA ARG A 34 -4.52 -13.70 17.76
C ARG A 34 -5.33 -12.41 17.69
N VAL A 35 -5.85 -12.10 16.50
CA VAL A 35 -6.72 -10.95 16.22
C VAL A 35 -8.09 -11.50 15.82
N GLY A 36 -9.03 -11.50 16.76
CA GLY A 36 -10.33 -12.17 16.60
C GLY A 36 -10.17 -13.68 16.44
N ASP A 37 -10.65 -14.21 15.32
CA ASP A 37 -10.53 -15.63 14.98
C ASP A 37 -9.28 -15.95 14.14
N THR A 38 -8.48 -14.94 13.81
CA THR A 38 -7.29 -15.09 12.97
C THR A 38 -6.02 -15.06 13.83
N THR A 39 -5.13 -16.03 13.63
CA THR A 39 -3.77 -15.99 14.21
C THR A 39 -2.81 -15.42 13.17
N VAL A 40 -2.20 -14.28 13.47
CA VAL A 40 -1.14 -13.66 12.67
C VAL A 40 0.19 -14.07 13.28
N MET A 41 1.08 -14.66 12.49
CA MET A 41 2.42 -15.08 12.94
C MET A 41 3.47 -14.44 12.05
N CYS A 42 4.45 -13.78 12.66
CA CYS A 42 5.64 -13.32 11.96
C CYS A 42 6.69 -14.42 12.07
N ASP A 43 6.67 -15.39 11.15
CA ASP A 43 7.73 -16.42 11.07
C ASP A 43 8.83 -15.96 10.09
N ASP A 44 10.10 -16.27 10.39
CA ASP A 44 11.22 -16.12 9.44
C ASP A 44 11.17 -17.18 8.34
N ARG A 45 10.41 -18.25 8.59
CA ARG A 45 10.15 -19.33 7.65
C ARG A 45 9.07 -18.90 6.67
N SER A 46 9.37 -17.88 5.87
CA SER A 46 8.76 -17.79 4.55
C SER A 46 9.20 -19.02 3.76
N VAL A 47 8.41 -20.08 3.85
CA VAL A 47 8.47 -21.25 2.98
C VAL A 47 8.13 -20.74 1.58
N GLY A 48 9.16 -20.31 0.85
CA GLY A 48 9.09 -19.85 -0.53
C GLY A 48 9.75 -18.47 -0.72
N ASN A 49 10.65 -18.38 -1.71
CA ASN A 49 11.17 -17.12 -2.26
C ASN A 49 10.07 -16.26 -2.94
N ALA A 50 8.81 -16.44 -2.56
CA ALA A 50 7.69 -15.73 -3.11
C ALA A 50 7.71 -14.28 -2.58
N PRO A 51 7.62 -13.28 -3.46
CA PRO A 51 7.61 -11.89 -3.03
C PRO A 51 6.34 -11.57 -2.23
N VAL A 52 6.52 -10.90 -1.10
CA VAL A 52 5.44 -10.25 -0.35
C VAL A 52 5.18 -8.88 -0.97
N ILE A 53 3.92 -8.54 -1.21
CA ILE A 53 3.53 -7.26 -1.81
C ILE A 53 2.61 -6.52 -0.83
N ILE A 54 3.00 -5.30 -0.47
CA ILE A 54 2.19 -4.36 0.31
C ILE A 54 1.77 -3.23 -0.63
N SER A 55 0.48 -2.90 -0.66
CA SER A 55 -0.05 -1.82 -1.49
C SER A 55 -0.57 -0.68 -0.62
N ASP A 56 -0.21 0.55 -0.97
CA ASP A 56 -0.69 1.80 -0.35
C ASP A 56 -1.23 2.75 -1.42
N CYS A 57 -2.21 3.58 -1.07
CA CYS A 57 -2.72 4.55 -2.03
C CYS A 57 -1.77 5.75 -2.17
N GLN A 58 -1.26 5.99 -3.38
CA GLN A 58 -0.40 7.16 -3.67
C GLN A 58 -1.23 8.38 -4.10
N TYR A 59 -2.25 8.16 -4.93
CA TYR A 59 -3.14 9.22 -5.40
C TYR A 59 -4.59 8.87 -5.07
N TRP A 60 -5.16 9.59 -4.10
CA TRP A 60 -6.52 9.40 -3.64
C TRP A 60 -7.47 10.44 -4.23
N ASP A 61 -8.56 10.01 -4.86
CA ASP A 61 -9.65 10.89 -5.24
C ASP A 61 -10.59 11.08 -4.04
N LYS A 62 -10.59 12.29 -3.47
CA LYS A 62 -11.45 12.63 -2.33
C LYS A 62 -12.95 12.72 -2.68
N TYR A 63 -13.29 13.00 -3.94
CA TYR A 63 -14.67 13.16 -4.37
C TYR A 63 -15.29 11.81 -4.67
N ASP A 64 -14.59 11.00 -5.48
CA ASP A 64 -15.02 9.64 -5.83
C ASP A 64 -14.72 8.63 -4.70
N LYS A 65 -13.95 9.03 -3.67
CA LYS A 65 -13.50 8.19 -2.55
C LYS A 65 -12.85 6.89 -3.03
N ARG A 66 -11.96 6.99 -4.01
CA ARG A 66 -11.25 5.85 -4.57
C ARG A 66 -9.78 6.15 -4.77
N CYS A 67 -8.97 5.11 -4.72
CA CYS A 67 -7.57 5.21 -5.09
C CYS A 67 -7.46 5.25 -6.62
N LEU A 68 -6.71 6.22 -7.14
CA LEU A 68 -6.43 6.38 -8.56
C LEU A 68 -5.10 5.71 -8.96
N PHE A 69 -4.18 5.55 -8.00
CA PHE A 69 -2.94 4.80 -8.21
C PHE A 69 -2.42 4.20 -6.89
N GLU A 70 -2.12 2.90 -6.93
CA GLU A 70 -1.50 2.17 -5.82
C GLU A 70 0.02 2.17 -5.94
N LYS A 71 0.70 2.63 -4.90
CA LYS A 71 2.10 2.34 -4.67
C LYS A 71 2.23 0.92 -4.12
N ARG A 72 3.22 0.16 -4.57
CA ARG A 72 3.49 -1.21 -4.11
C ARG A 72 4.91 -1.34 -3.61
N THR A 73 5.07 -1.93 -2.43
CA THR A 73 6.36 -2.34 -1.88
C THR A 73 6.45 -3.84 -2.00
N VAL A 74 7.39 -4.32 -2.80
CA VAL A 74 7.67 -5.72 -3.07
C VAL A 74 8.88 -6.14 -2.25
N SER A 75 8.70 -7.09 -1.34
CA SER A 75 9.74 -7.62 -0.45
C SER A 75 10.01 -9.08 -0.78
N ALA A 76 11.28 -9.43 -1.01
CA ALA A 76 11.71 -10.82 -1.22
C ALA A 76 13.15 -10.97 -0.73
N GLY A 77 13.48 -12.08 -0.04
CA GLY A 77 14.86 -12.35 0.37
C GLY A 77 15.50 -11.27 1.27
N GLY A 78 14.68 -10.52 2.02
CA GLY A 78 15.13 -9.43 2.90
C GLY A 78 15.48 -8.12 2.19
N ILE A 79 15.20 -8.00 0.89
CA ILE A 79 15.34 -6.76 0.11
C ILE A 79 13.97 -6.25 -0.33
N GLU A 80 13.84 -4.95 -0.47
CA GLU A 80 12.59 -4.28 -0.83
C GLU A 80 12.75 -3.45 -2.09
N CYS A 81 11.74 -3.48 -2.97
CA CYS A 81 11.65 -2.65 -4.15
C CYS A 81 10.29 -1.96 -4.20
N VAL A 82 10.28 -0.69 -4.58
CA VAL A 82 9.07 0.14 -4.60
C VAL A 82 8.65 0.45 -6.03
N GLU A 83 7.41 0.07 -6.35
CA GLU A 83 6.65 0.48 -7.53
C GLU A 83 5.76 1.67 -7.15
N GLU A 84 6.03 2.84 -7.72
CA GLU A 84 5.29 4.07 -7.47
C GLU A 84 5.20 4.89 -8.75
N CYS A 85 4.22 5.78 -8.81
CA CYS A 85 4.06 6.68 -9.93
C CYS A 85 5.11 7.81 -9.87
N GLN A 86 5.92 7.95 -10.92
CA GLN A 86 6.91 9.03 -11.04
C GLN A 86 6.35 10.29 -11.71
N HIS A 87 5.48 10.12 -12.70
CA HIS A 87 4.91 11.19 -13.49
C HIS A 87 3.39 11.05 -13.48
N TRP A 88 2.72 11.99 -12.83
CA TRP A 88 1.28 12.00 -12.62
C TRP A 88 0.65 13.13 -13.42
N ASP A 89 -0.31 12.78 -14.28
CA ASP A 89 -1.15 13.77 -14.94
C ASP A 89 -2.33 14.11 -14.01
N ALA A 90 -2.32 15.34 -13.48
CA ALA A 90 -3.37 15.83 -12.60
C ALA A 90 -4.68 16.14 -13.32
N TYR A 91 -4.64 16.42 -14.62
CA TYR A 91 -5.81 16.70 -15.44
C TYR A 91 -6.52 15.40 -15.84
N GLU A 92 -5.78 14.47 -16.45
CA GLU A 92 -6.30 13.15 -16.83
C GLU A 92 -6.43 12.19 -15.63
N LYS A 93 -5.91 12.57 -14.47
CA LYS A 93 -5.90 11.77 -13.23
C LYS A 93 -5.32 10.37 -13.46
N ASN A 94 -4.19 10.30 -14.15
CA ASN A 94 -3.53 9.04 -14.46
C ASN A 94 -2.03 9.09 -14.17
N CYS A 95 -1.44 7.90 -14.01
CA CYS A 95 0.01 7.78 -13.92
C CYS A 95 0.58 7.51 -15.31
N GLU A 96 1.47 8.39 -15.75
CA GLU A 96 2.11 8.34 -17.07
C GLU A 96 3.34 7.44 -17.07
N TYR A 97 4.01 7.35 -15.92
CA TYR A 97 5.15 6.47 -15.75
C TYR A 97 5.24 5.89 -14.34
N PRO A 98 4.78 4.64 -14.12
CA PRO A 98 5.04 3.90 -12.91
C PRO A 98 6.46 3.30 -12.92
N THR A 99 7.16 3.36 -11.79
CA THR A 99 8.36 2.52 -11.60
C THR A 99 7.97 1.04 -11.61
N LYS A 100 8.89 0.19 -12.06
CA LYS A 100 8.66 -1.25 -12.14
C LYS A 100 9.77 -2.02 -11.45
N CYS A 101 9.40 -3.02 -10.67
CA CYS A 101 10.31 -3.91 -9.97
C CYS A 101 10.33 -5.28 -10.64
N THR A 102 11.51 -5.73 -11.07
CA THR A 102 11.72 -7.09 -11.57
C THR A 102 12.54 -7.87 -10.55
N ASN A 103 11.97 -8.97 -10.02
CA ASN A 103 12.64 -9.83 -9.05
C ASN A 103 13.52 -10.88 -9.74
N TYR A 104 14.75 -11.03 -9.27
CA TYR A 104 15.68 -12.09 -9.64
C TYR A 104 16.04 -12.88 -8.37
N PRO A 105 15.21 -13.87 -7.98
CA PRO A 105 15.34 -14.54 -6.69
C PRO A 105 16.66 -15.30 -6.54
N ASP A 106 17.16 -15.91 -7.63
CA ASP A 106 18.44 -16.65 -7.64
C ASP A 106 19.65 -15.75 -7.32
N GLN A 107 19.50 -14.44 -7.48
CA GLN A 107 20.54 -13.45 -7.25
C GLN A 107 20.28 -12.56 -6.02
N ASN A 108 19.19 -12.81 -5.28
CA ASN A 108 18.68 -11.93 -4.23
C ASN A 108 18.73 -10.45 -4.65
N LEU A 109 18.07 -10.13 -5.78
CA LEU A 109 18.20 -8.86 -6.48
C LEU A 109 16.84 -8.40 -7.01
N PHE A 110 16.53 -7.12 -6.83
CA PHE A 110 15.54 -6.43 -7.65
C PHE A 110 16.23 -5.53 -8.67
N VAL A 111 15.67 -5.44 -9.88
CA VAL A 111 15.96 -4.36 -10.82
C VAL A 111 14.75 -3.43 -10.84
N ARG A 112 14.95 -2.19 -10.39
CA ARG A 112 13.95 -1.14 -10.47
C ARG A 112 14.18 -0.29 -11.71
N THR A 113 13.17 -0.26 -12.58
CA THR A 113 13.14 0.59 -13.77
C THR A 113 12.44 1.90 -13.43
N THR A 114 13.07 3.01 -13.78
CA THR A 114 12.61 4.38 -13.55
C THR A 114 12.75 5.22 -14.82
N CYS A 115 11.95 6.28 -14.96
CA CYS A 115 12.18 7.29 -15.97
C CYS A 115 13.16 8.35 -15.45
N GLU A 116 14.26 8.54 -16.17
CA GLU A 116 15.28 9.55 -15.87
C GLU A 116 15.03 10.84 -16.67
N LEU A 117 14.50 10.72 -17.89
CA LEU A 117 14.13 11.85 -18.73
C LEU A 117 12.74 11.63 -19.30
N PHE A 118 11.77 12.35 -18.74
CA PHE A 118 10.38 12.34 -19.18
C PHE A 118 10.08 13.54 -20.07
N ASP A 119 9.38 13.31 -21.18
CA ASP A 119 8.88 14.34 -22.08
C ASP A 119 7.41 14.62 -21.76
N PRO A 120 7.07 15.76 -21.13
CA PRO A 120 5.71 16.06 -20.71
C PRO A 120 4.80 16.51 -21.86
N TYR A 121 5.35 16.81 -23.04
CA TYR A 121 4.53 17.19 -24.20
C TYR A 121 4.07 15.95 -24.97
N GLU A 122 4.96 14.98 -25.13
CA GLU A 122 4.63 13.70 -25.78
C GLU A 122 4.17 12.62 -24.81
N HIS A 123 4.24 12.87 -23.49
CA HIS A 123 3.89 11.92 -22.42
C HIS A 123 4.69 10.61 -22.50
N VAL A 124 5.98 10.71 -22.84
CA VAL A 124 6.86 9.55 -23.04
C VAL A 124 8.15 9.64 -22.23
N CYS A 125 8.61 8.49 -21.74
CA CYS A 125 9.93 8.39 -21.17
C CYS A 125 11.00 8.26 -22.26
N ARG A 126 11.87 9.25 -22.38
CA ARG A 126 12.98 9.29 -23.36
C ARG A 126 14.21 8.53 -22.89
N LYS A 127 14.42 8.46 -21.57
CA LYS A 127 15.57 7.76 -20.99
C LYS A 127 15.13 6.97 -19.76
N ILE A 128 15.30 5.66 -19.86
CA ILE A 128 15.06 4.72 -18.78
C ILE A 128 16.35 4.52 -17.98
N LYS A 129 16.22 4.48 -16.66
CA LYS A 129 17.29 4.11 -15.74
C LYS A 129 16.91 2.87 -14.95
N GLU A 130 17.78 1.89 -14.97
CA GLU A 130 17.69 0.67 -14.17
C GLU A 130 18.58 0.78 -12.94
N THR A 131 18.04 0.45 -11.77
CA THR A 131 18.76 0.42 -10.50
C THR A 131 18.70 -0.97 -9.91
N ARG A 132 19.86 -1.54 -9.62
CA ARG A 132 19.99 -2.82 -8.92
C ARG A 132 19.84 -2.60 -7.42
N ILE A 133 18.92 -3.31 -6.79
CA ILE A 133 18.64 -3.25 -5.36
C ILE A 133 18.92 -4.64 -4.78
N ASN A 134 19.94 -4.71 -3.95
CA ASN A 134 20.32 -5.92 -3.20
C ASN A 134 20.61 -5.56 -1.74
N ASP A 135 20.93 -6.57 -0.93
CA ASP A 135 21.27 -6.47 0.49
C ASP A 135 22.44 -5.52 0.78
N LYS A 136 23.33 -5.32 -0.20
CA LYS A 136 24.47 -4.41 -0.14
C LYS A 136 24.15 -2.99 -0.60
N SER A 137 22.95 -2.74 -1.13
CA SER A 137 22.52 -1.42 -1.53
C SER A 137 22.22 -0.58 -0.28
N PRO A 138 22.68 0.68 -0.20
CA PRO A 138 22.38 1.54 0.94
C PRO A 138 20.86 1.68 1.07
N ARG A 139 20.36 1.41 2.28
CA ARG A 139 18.98 1.73 2.69
C ARG A 139 18.92 3.24 2.88
N ASN A 140 18.23 3.94 1.99
CA ASN A 140 17.94 5.37 2.11
C ASN A 140 16.88 5.62 3.19
#